data_AF-A0A7K3DHN5-F1
#
_entry.id   AF-A0A7K3DHN5-F1
#
_cell.length_a   1.000
_cell.length_b   1.000
_cell.length_c   1.000
_cell.angle_alpha   90.00
_cell.angle_beta   90.00
_cell.angle_gamma   90.00
#
_symmetry.space_group_name_H-M   'P 1'
#
loop_
_entity.id
_entity.type
_entity.pdbx_description
1 polymer ?
#
loop_
_entity_poly.entity_id
_entity_poly.type
_entity_poly.pdbx_seq_one_letter_code
_entity_poly.pdbx_strand_id
1 'polypeptide(L)' 'YLTPAHREVLVETYFKGRTVNEAAETLGIPSGTVRSRVFYALRSMKLALQERGVTA' A
#
# COMPACT_ATOMS: atom_id res chain seq x y z
N TYR A 1 2.95 -4.01 10.95
CA TYR A 1 2.23 -2.76 11.26
C TYR A 1 2.18 -1.87 10.02
N LEU A 2 1.02 -1.28 9.66
CA LEU A 2 0.91 -0.38 8.51
C LEU A 2 1.27 1.04 8.94
N THR A 3 2.36 1.58 8.38
CA THR A 3 2.71 3.00 8.55
C THR A 3 1.72 3.89 7.78
N PRO A 4 1.66 5.20 8.07
CA PRO A 4 0.87 6.14 7.27
C PRO A 4 1.19 6.06 5.78
N ALA A 5 2.47 6.00 5.42
CA ALA A 5 2.93 5.86 4.04
C ALA A 5 2.48 4.55 3.37
N HIS A 6 2.38 3.44 4.12
CA HIS A 6 1.81 2.19 3.62
C HIS A 6 0.31 2.31 3.35
N ARG A 7 -0.42 3.01 4.24
CA ARG A 7 -1.86 3.22 4.08
C ARG A 7 -2.18 4.12 2.88
N GLU A 8 -1.46 5.23 2.74
CA GLU A 8 -1.66 6.18 1.64
C GLU A 8 -1.55 5.52 0.28
N VAL A 9 -0.49 4.74 0.03
CA VAL A 9 -0.33 4.08 -1.27
C VAL A 9 -1.44 3.06 -1.55
N LEU A 10 -1.97 2.38 -0.52
CA LEU A 10 -3.11 1.48 -0.67
C LEU A 10 -4.41 2.24 -0.96
N VAL A 11 -4.63 3.38 -0.31
CA VAL A 11 -5.78 4.26 -0.59
C VAL A 11 -5.77 4.72 -2.03
N GLU A 12 -4.62 5.20 -2.52
CA GLU A 12 -4.50 5.67 -3.90
C GLU A 12 -4.70 4.56 -4.92
N THR A 13 -4.07 3.40 -4.71
CA THR A 13 -4.05 2.33 -5.73
C THR A 13 -5.25 1.38 -5.67
N TYR A 14 -5.67 0.94 -4.48
CA TYR A 14 -6.75 -0.05 -4.32
C TYR A 14 -8.12 0.59 -4.07
N PHE A 15 -8.18 1.69 -3.32
CA PHE A 15 -9.48 2.31 -2.98
C PHE A 15 -9.91 3.38 -4.00
N LYS A 16 -8.96 4.16 -4.53
CA LYS A 16 -9.21 5.16 -5.58
C LYS A 16 -8.95 4.64 -6.99
N GLY A 17 -8.45 3.42 -7.14
CA GLY A 17 -8.23 2.76 -8.42
C GLY A 17 -7.13 3.38 -9.29
N ARG A 18 -6.23 4.19 -8.73
CA ARG A 18 -5.17 4.84 -9.49
C ARG A 18 -4.09 3.85 -9.86
N THR A 19 -3.53 4.03 -11.05
CA THR A 19 -2.29 3.38 -11.44
C THR A 19 -1.13 3.84 -10.56
N VAL A 20 -0.02 3.10 -10.59
CA VAL A 20 1.21 3.46 -9.86
C VAL A 20 1.72 4.85 -10.22
N ASN A 21 1.60 5.27 -11.48
CA ASN A 21 2.08 6.57 -11.93
C ASN A 21 1.17 7.71 -11.44
N GLU A 22 -0.15 7.55 -11.54
CA GLU A 22 -1.12 8.54 -11.02
C GLU A 22 -1.02 8.70 -9.49
N ALA A 23 -0.80 7.59 -8.78
CA ALA A 23 -0.54 7.61 -7.34
C ALA A 23 0.79 8.31 -7.02
N ALA A 24 1.83 8.11 -7.83
CA ALA A 24 3.13 8.77 -7.68
C ALA A 24 3.00 10.29 -7.85
N GLU A 25 2.27 10.73 -8.86
CA GLU A 25 1.96 12.14 -9.12
C GLU A 25 1.13 12.74 -7.98
N THR A 26 0.07 12.06 -7.54
CA THR A 26 -0.77 12.52 -6.42
C THR A 26 0.04 12.71 -5.14
N LEU A 27 0.90 11.73 -4.81
CA LEU A 27 1.62 11.68 -3.54
C LEU A 27 2.95 12.44 -3.58
N GLY A 28 3.38 12.95 -4.74
CA GLY A 28 4.64 13.66 -4.90
C GLY A 28 5.87 12.80 -4.61
N ILE A 29 5.82 11.50 -4.93
CA ILE A 29 6.92 10.55 -4.68
C ILE A 29 7.25 9.75 -5.96
N PRO A 30 8.46 9.18 -6.09
CA PRO A 30 8.80 8.36 -7.25
C PRO A 30 7.89 7.13 -7.42
N SER A 31 7.57 6.77 -8.66
CA SER A 31 6.77 5.58 -8.97
C SER A 31 7.40 4.28 -8.47
N GLY A 32 8.73 4.19 -8.43
CA GLY A 32 9.46 3.08 -7.81
C GLY A 32 9.19 2.98 -6.29
N THR A 33 9.04 4.11 -5.61
CA THR A 33 8.67 4.19 -4.19
C THR A 33 7.22 3.77 -3.97
N VAL A 34 6.30 4.13 -4.87
CA VAL A 34 4.91 3.64 -4.80
C VAL A 34 4.89 2.12 -4.89
N ARG A 35 5.59 1.51 -5.85
CA ARG A 35 5.65 0.04 -6.01
C ARG A 35 6.18 -0.65 -4.76
N SER A 36 7.31 -0.20 -4.24
CA SER A 36 7.92 -0.82 -3.04
C SER A 36 7.03 -0.64 -1.81
N ARG A 37 6.44 0.54 -1.60
CA ARG A 37 5.50 0.77 -0.50
C ARG A 37 4.25 -0.10 -0.61
N VAL A 38 3.66 -0.27 -1.79
CA VAL A 38 2.50 -1.17 -1.98
C VAL A 38 2.89 -2.60 -1.62
N PHE A 39 4.03 -3.09 -2.10
CA PHE A 39 4.52 -4.43 -1.78
C PHE A 39 4.66 -4.66 -0.27
N TYR A 40 5.35 -3.76 0.44
CA TYR A 40 5.53 -3.89 1.89
C TYR A 40 4.25 -3.63 2.68
N ALA A 41 3.36 -2.77 2.20
CA ALA A 41 2.05 -2.52 2.80
C ALA A 41 1.19 -3.78 2.79
N LEU A 42 1.07 -4.45 1.64
CA LEU A 42 0.31 -5.70 1.50
C LEU A 42 0.90 -6.83 2.34
N ARG A 43 2.23 -6.98 2.35
CA ARG A 43 2.92 -7.96 3.20
C ARG A 43 2.66 -7.71 4.69
N SER A 44 2.75 -6.45 5.11
CA SER A 44 2.48 -6.04 6.49
C SER A 44 1.02 -6.26 6.89
N MET A 45 0.09 -6.04 5.95
CA MET A 45 -1.34 -6.27 6.15
C MET A 45 -1.65 -7.74 6.28
N LYS A 46 -1.09 -8.58 5.40
CA LYS A 46 -1.21 -10.04 5.47
C LYS A 46 -0.74 -10.57 6.83
N LEU A 47 0.44 -10.14 7.29
CA LEU A 47 0.96 -10.56 8.60
C LEU A 47 0.02 -10.15 9.74
N ALA A 48 -0.44 -8.90 9.75
CA ALA A 48 -1.34 -8.42 10.79
C ALA A 48 -2.71 -9.12 10.79
N LEU A 49 -3.20 -9.56 9.63
CA LEU A 49 -4.42 -10.36 9.50
C LEU A 49 -4.20 -11.78 10.03
N GLN A 50 -3.08 -12.41 9.71
CA GLN A 50 -2.72 -13.73 10.20
C GLN A 50 -2.57 -13.76 11.73
N GLU A 51 -1.94 -12.74 12.32
CA GLU A 51 -1.83 -12.58 13.78
C GLU A 51 -3.20 -12.45 14.47
N ARG A 52 -4.22 -11.99 13.73
CA ARG A 52 -5.61 -11.88 14.21
C ARG A 52 -6.46 -13.12 13.91
N GLY A 53 -5.84 -14.20 13.43
CA GLY A 53 -6.53 -15.45 13.10
C GLY A 53 -7.33 -15.40 11.79
N VAL A 54 -7.16 -14.37 10.96
CA VAL A 54 -7.76 -14.33 9.62
C VAL A 54 -6.90 -15.21 8.69
N THR A 55 -7.43 -16.38 8.36
CA THR A 55 -6.88 -17.29 7.36
C THR A 55 -7.60 -17.13 6.02
N ALA A 56 -6.89 -17.37 4.92
CA ALA A 56 -7.46 -17.39 3.57
C ALA A 56 -8.33 -18.63 3.33
#